data_AF-A0A2V5WJ55-F1
#
_entry.id   AF-A0A2V5WJ55-F1
#
_cell.length_a   1.000
_cell.length_b   1.000
_cell.length_c   1.000
_cell.angle_alpha   90.00
_cell.angle_beta   90.00
_cell.angle_gamma   90.00
#
_symmetry.space_group_name_H-M   'P 1'
#
loop_
_entity.id
_entity.type
_entity.pdbx_description
1 polymer ?
#
loop_
_entity_poly.entity_id
_entity_poly.type
_entity_poly.pdbx_seq_one_letter_code
_entity_poly.pdbx_strand_id
1 'polypeptide(L)' 'MPMFHSVKTNTLPRAGEIRSYAELQRQIHDALRVEHPEWVEANGDCPTCESYESRLAELLGLSAPNTDRSVG' A
#
# COMPACT_ATOMS: atom_id res chain seq x y z
N MET A 1 10.45 -22.74 -24.59
CA MET A 1 9.14 -22.19 -24.97
C MET A 1 8.29 -22.11 -23.70
N PRO A 2 7.66 -20.96 -23.41
CA PRO A 2 7.55 -20.39 -22.06
C PRO A 2 6.55 -21.14 -21.17
N MET A 3 6.92 -21.35 -19.90
CA MET A 3 5.95 -21.63 -18.85
C MET A 3 5.12 -20.37 -18.66
N PHE A 4 3.84 -20.47 -19.00
CA PHE A 4 2.83 -19.55 -18.51
C PHE A 4 2.87 -19.63 -17.00
N HIS A 5 3.46 -18.63 -16.34
CA HIS A 5 3.26 -18.45 -14.93
C HIS A 5 1.76 -18.21 -14.78
N SER A 6 1.03 -19.21 -14.28
CA SER A 6 -0.31 -19.01 -13.76
C SER A 6 -0.17 -17.92 -12.71
N VAL A 7 -0.51 -16.70 -13.09
CA VAL A 7 -0.85 -15.66 -12.14
C VAL A 7 -1.99 -16.23 -11.33
N LYS A 8 -1.63 -16.78 -10.17
CA LYS A 8 -2.58 -17.04 -9.11
C LYS A 8 -3.02 -15.64 -8.71
N THR A 9 -4.06 -15.16 -9.36
CA THR A 9 -4.86 -14.03 -8.90
C THR A 9 -5.47 -14.52 -7.60
N ASN A 10 -4.66 -14.47 -6.54
CA ASN A 10 -5.13 -14.63 -5.19
C ASN A 10 -6.09 -13.48 -5.02
N THR A 11 -7.36 -13.83 -5.14
CA THR A 11 -8.56 -13.04 -5.00
C THR A 11 -8.31 -11.82 -4.12
N LEU A 12 -7.85 -10.72 -4.73
CA LEU A 12 -8.07 -9.41 -4.14
C LEU A 12 -9.56 -9.38 -3.87
N PRO A 13 -10.01 -9.19 -2.62
CA PRO A 13 -11.43 -9.16 -2.32
C PRO A 13 -12.04 -8.19 -3.33
N ARG A 14 -12.96 -8.75 -4.13
CA ARG A 14 -13.75 -8.07 -5.15
C ARG A 14 -13.91 -6.62 -4.71
N ALA A 15 -13.43 -5.67 -5.52
CA ALA A 15 -13.47 -4.22 -5.30
C ALA A 15 -14.87 -3.75 -4.87
N GLY A 16 -15.23 -4.05 -3.64
CA GLY A 16 -16.36 -3.51 -2.92
C GLY A 16 -15.89 -2.12 -2.59
N GLU A 17 -16.62 -1.14 -3.10
CA GLU A 17 -16.53 0.29 -2.78
C GLU A 17 -15.62 0.52 -1.59
N ILE A 18 -14.40 1.00 -1.84
CA ILE A 18 -13.45 1.26 -0.75
C ILE A 18 -14.11 2.34 0.12
N ARG A 19 -14.70 1.93 1.25
CA ARG A 19 -15.58 2.82 2.04
C ARG A 19 -14.80 3.84 2.84
N SER A 20 -13.50 3.64 2.98
CA SER A 20 -12.60 4.50 3.74
C SER A 20 -11.17 4.34 3.26
N TYR A 21 -10.39 5.41 3.36
CA TYR A 21 -8.95 5.42 3.09
C TYR A 21 -8.21 4.35 3.90
N ALA A 22 -8.61 4.10 5.15
CA ALA A 22 -8.01 3.05 5.98
C ALA A 22 -8.18 1.64 5.38
N GLU A 23 -9.26 1.40 4.64
CA GLU A 23 -9.51 0.12 3.99
C GLU A 23 -8.71 -0.04 2.69
N LEU A 24 -8.48 1.07 1.97
CA LEU A 24 -7.54 1.10 0.86
C LEU A 24 -6.12 0.80 1.35
N GLN A 25 -5.72 1.46 2.43
CA GLN A 25 -4.39 1.35 2.99
C GLN A 25 -4.07 -0.09 3.42
N ARG A 26 -5.00 -0.75 4.14
CA ARG A 26 -4.86 -2.17 4.49
C ARG A 26 -4.72 -3.09 3.27
N GLN A 27 -5.54 -2.89 2.23
CA GLN A 27 -5.46 -3.72 1.02
C GLN A 27 -4.11 -3.56 0.30
N ILE A 28 -3.58 -2.34 0.26
CA ILE A 28 -2.26 -2.07 -0.33
C ILE A 28 -1.16 -2.67 0.53
N HIS A 29 -1.24 -2.57 1.86
CA HIS A 29 -0.30 -3.20 2.77
C HIS A 29 -0.25 -4.72 2.62
N ASP A 30 -1.41 -5.38 2.63
CA ASP A 30 -1.51 -6.83 2.43
C ASP A 30 -0.99 -7.24 1.04
N ALA A 31 -1.31 -6.49 -0.01
CA ALA A 31 -0.81 -6.77 -1.35
C ALA A 31 0.71 -6.64 -1.45
N LEU A 32 1.29 -5.56 -0.89
CA LEU A 32 2.75 -5.35 -0.87
C LEU A 32 3.46 -6.47 -0.11
N ARG A 33 2.89 -6.93 1.00
CA ARG A 33 3.43 -8.03 1.81
C ARG A 33 3.40 -9.38 1.08
N VAL A 34 2.38 -9.61 0.25
CA VAL A 34 2.25 -10.83 -0.57
C VAL A 34 3.21 -10.81 -1.76
N GLU A 35 3.35 -9.66 -2.42
CA GLU A 35 4.22 -9.50 -3.60
C GLU A 35 5.70 -9.41 -3.21
N HIS A 36 6.01 -8.81 -2.05
CA HIS A 36 7.36 -8.60 -1.53
C HIS A 36 7.56 -9.23 -0.14
N PRO A 37 7.54 -10.56 -0.02
CA PRO A 37 7.83 -11.23 1.24
C PRO A 37 9.26 -10.94 1.73
N GLU A 38 10.18 -10.51 0.85
CA GLU A 38 11.54 -10.11 1.23
C GLU A 38 11.63 -8.79 2.02
N TRP A 39 10.57 -7.96 1.99
CA TRP A 39 10.51 -6.73 2.80
C TRP A 39 9.95 -6.98 4.20
N VAL A 40 9.41 -8.18 4.44
CA VAL A 40 8.90 -8.59 5.74
C VAL A 40 10.07 -9.06 6.59
N GLU A 41 10.36 -8.30 7.63
CA GLU A 41 11.38 -8.63 8.61
C GLU A 41 10.94 -9.83 9.47
N ALA A 42 11.88 -10.45 10.19
CA ALA A 42 11.62 -11.66 11.00
C ALA A 42 10.64 -11.42 12.17
N ASN A 43 10.48 -10.15 12.58
CA ASN A 43 9.48 -9.67 13.54
C ASN A 43 8.06 -9.57 12.93
N GLY A 44 7.92 -9.76 11.60
CA GLY A 44 6.67 -9.62 10.87
C GLY A 44 6.34 -8.19 10.45
N ASP A 45 7.25 -7.25 10.70
CA ASP A 45 7.15 -5.85 10.33
C ASP A 45 7.64 -5.62 8.90
N CYS A 46 7.16 -4.56 8.26
CA CYS A 46 7.55 -4.21 6.89
C CYS A 46 7.77 -2.70 6.81
N PRO A 47 8.94 -2.20 7.24
CA PRO A 47 9.22 -0.75 7.25
C PRO A 47 9.18 -0.13 5.84
N THR A 48 9.47 -0.92 4.81
CA THR A 48 9.31 -0.51 3.41
C THR A 48 7.85 -0.35 3.01
N CYS A 49 6.96 -1.24 3.48
CA CYS A 49 5.52 -1.13 3.25
C CYS A 49 4.98 0.17 3.86
N GLU A 50 5.35 0.48 5.10
CA GLU A 50 4.92 1.69 5.81
C GLU A 50 5.39 2.98 5.09
N SER A 51 6.60 2.96 4.52
CA SER A 51 7.14 4.06 3.70
C SER A 51 6.30 4.30 2.43
N TYR A 52 5.87 3.23 1.76
CA TYR A 52 5.00 3.33 0.58
C TYR A 52 3.60 3.84 0.95
N GLU A 53 3.04 3.36 2.06
CA GLU A 53 1.75 3.82 2.57
C GLU A 53 1.77 5.30 2.96
N SER A 54 2.84 5.74 3.62
CA SER A 54 3.05 7.16 3.98
C SER A 54 3.10 8.04 2.73
N ARG A 55 3.88 7.62 1.72
CA ARG A 55 3.96 8.34 0.45
C ARG A 55 2.64 8.34 -0.32
N LEU A 56 1.87 7.26 -0.22
CA LEU A 56 0.53 7.20 -0.80
C LEU A 56 -0.42 8.20 -0.13
N ALA A 57 -0.35 8.33 1.19
CA ALA A 57 -1.12 9.34 1.94
C ALA A 57 -0.75 10.76 1.48
N GLU A 58 0.54 11.02 1.24
CA GLU A 58 1.01 12.29 0.67
C GLU A 58 0.46 12.55 -0.74
N LEU A 59 0.52 11.56 -1.63
CA LEU A 59 -0.01 11.67 -3.00
C LEU A 59 -1.52 11.91 -3.03
N LEU A 60 -2.25 11.34 -2.06
CA LEU A 60 -3.69 11.53 -1.91
C LEU A 60 -4.05 12.84 -1.19
N GLY A 61 -3.06 13.62 -0.74
CA GLY A 61 -3.28 14.87 0.00
C GLY A 61 -3.88 14.66 1.40
N LEU A 62 -3.76 13.44 1.93
CA LEU A 62 -4.21 13.06 3.27
C LEU A 62 -3.08 13.21 4.30
N SER A 63 -1.83 13.17 3.85
CA SER A 63 -0.71 13.63 4.66
C SER A 63 -0.92 15.11 4.95
N ALA A 64 -0.80 15.48 6.23
CA ALA A 64 -1.11 16.81 6.73
C ALA A 64 -0.55 17.88 5.78
N PRO A 65 -1.33 18.92 5.44
CA PRO A 65 -0.81 19.99 4.59
C PRO A 65 0.44 20.51 5.29
N ASN A 66 1.57 20.39 4.61
CA ASN A 66 2.67 21.29 4.89
C ASN A 66 2.03 22.67 4.82
N THR A 67 1.91 23.29 5.99
CA THR A 67 1.46 24.67 6.12
C THR A 67 2.53 25.51 5.46
N ASP A 68 2.43 25.62 4.14
CA ASP A 68 2.96 26.75 3.40
C ASP A 68 2.12 27.96 3.83
N ARG A 69 2.33 28.40 5.07
CA ARG A 69 2.13 29.80 5.43
C ARG A 69 3.27 30.55 4.76
N SER A 70 3.16 30.70 3.45
CA SER A 70 3.87 31.73 2.74
C SER A 70 3.40 33.06 3.33
N VAL A 71 4.32 33.68 4.07
CA VAL A 71 4.20 35.01 4.66
C VAL A 71 3.67 35.98 3.61
N GLY A 72 2.55 36.64 3.93
CA GLY A 72 2.01 37.80 3.24
C GLY A 72 1.99 38.97 4.19
#